data_AF-A0A093IWZ2-F1
#
_entry.id   AF-A0A093IWZ2-F1
#
_cell.length_a   1.000
_cell.length_b   1.000
_cell.length_c   1.000
_cell.angle_alpha   90.00
_cell.angle_beta   90.00
_cell.angle_gamma   90.00
#
_symmetry.space_group_name_H-M   'P 1'
#
loop_
_entity.id
_entity.type
_entity.pdbx_description
1 polymer ?
#
loop_
_entity_poly.entity_id
_entity_poly.type
_entity_poly.pdbx_seq_one_letter_code
_entity_poly.pdbx_strand_id
1 'polypeptide(L)'
;TVQNWIELLSGETWNPLKLHYQLRNVRERLAKNLVEKGVLTTEKQNFLLFDMTTHPLTNNNIKQRLIKKVQEAVLDKWVNDPHRMDKRLLALVYLAHASDVLENAFAPLLDEQYDLATKRVRQLLDLDPEVECMKANTNEVLWAVVAAFTK
;
A
#
# COMPACT_ATOMS: atom_id res chain seq x y z
N THR A 1 10.28 12.67 14.33
CA THR A 1 9.49 13.01 13.13
C THR A 1 8.88 11.73 12.58
N VAL A 2 7.96 11.82 11.61
CA VAL A 2 7.38 10.63 10.96
C VAL A 2 8.47 9.81 10.25
N GLN A 3 9.39 10.46 9.54
CA GLN A 3 10.53 9.80 8.89
C GLN A 3 11.38 8.98 9.87
N ASN A 4 11.76 9.54 11.02
CA ASN A 4 12.52 8.78 12.02
C ASN A 4 11.76 7.53 12.50
N TRP A 5 10.42 7.58 12.60
CA TRP A 5 9.65 6.39 12.98
C TRP A 5 9.67 5.33 11.88
N ILE A 6 9.60 5.74 10.61
CA ILE A 6 9.71 4.83 9.46
C ILE A 6 11.08 4.14 9.51
N GLU A 7 12.18 4.89 9.63
CA GLU A 7 13.56 4.36 9.72
C GLU A 7 13.74 3.40 10.92
N LEU A 8 13.18 3.76 12.08
CA LEU A 8 13.28 2.92 13.28
C LEU A 8 12.55 1.60 13.13
N LEU A 9 11.34 1.62 12.54
CA LEU A 9 10.51 0.43 12.38
C LEU A 9 10.99 -0.46 11.22
N SER A 10 11.60 0.12 10.18
CA SER A 10 12.24 -0.61 9.08
C SER A 10 13.62 -1.17 9.48
N GLY A 11 14.28 -0.55 10.45
CA GLY A 11 15.62 -0.93 10.92
C GLY A 11 16.74 -0.29 10.10
N GLU A 12 16.48 0.86 9.48
CA GLU A 12 17.48 1.67 8.76
C GLU A 12 18.37 2.49 9.70
N THR A 13 18.11 2.44 11.01
CA THR A 13 18.97 3.08 12.01
C THR A 13 20.20 2.24 12.35
N TRP A 14 21.35 2.90 12.52
CA TRP A 14 22.59 2.29 12.99
C TRP A 14 22.87 2.49 14.48
N ASN A 15 21.97 3.15 15.22
CA ASN A 15 22.15 3.39 16.65
C ASN A 15 21.86 2.11 17.46
N PRO A 16 22.85 1.50 18.15
CA PRO A 16 22.66 0.25 18.88
C PRO A 16 21.54 0.30 19.93
N LEU A 17 21.36 1.46 20.58
CA LEU A 17 20.32 1.68 21.57
C LEU A 17 18.92 1.69 20.97
N LYS A 18 18.79 1.82 19.65
CA LYS A 18 17.51 1.91 18.93
C LYS A 18 17.22 0.71 18.02
N LEU A 19 18.14 -0.24 17.89
CA LEU A 19 17.95 -1.44 17.05
C LEU A 19 16.74 -2.30 17.48
N HIS A 20 16.33 -2.22 18.74
CA HIS A 20 15.19 -2.97 19.27
C HIS A 20 13.82 -2.47 18.77
N TYR A 21 13.75 -1.31 18.10
CA TYR A 21 12.51 -0.80 17.52
C TYR A 21 12.11 -1.48 16.21
N GLN A 22 13.06 -2.13 15.51
CA GLN A 22 12.80 -2.75 14.22
C GLN A 22 11.71 -3.82 14.32
N LEU A 23 10.71 -3.74 13.43
CA LEU A 23 9.70 -4.77 13.30
C LEU A 23 10.26 -5.97 12.54
N ARG A 24 10.40 -7.10 13.23
CA ARG A 24 10.88 -8.35 12.63
C ARG A 24 9.72 -9.21 12.14
N ASN A 25 10.04 -10.07 11.16
CA ASN A 25 9.14 -11.10 10.62
C ASN A 25 7.80 -10.54 10.12
N VAL A 26 7.79 -9.30 9.60
CA VAL A 26 6.56 -8.61 9.17
C VAL A 26 5.80 -9.41 8.12
N ARG A 27 6.50 -9.94 7.11
CA ARG A 27 5.89 -10.75 6.04
C ARG A 27 5.18 -12.00 6.57
N GLU A 28 5.84 -12.75 7.46
CA GLU A 28 5.29 -13.97 8.07
C GLU A 28 4.07 -13.65 8.93
N ARG A 29 4.15 -12.59 9.73
CA ARG A 29 3.03 -12.14 10.59
C ARG A 29 1.85 -11.66 9.75
N LEU A 30 2.09 -10.96 8.64
CA LEU A 30 1.04 -10.54 7.71
C LEU A 30 0.40 -11.75 7.01
N ALA A 31 1.20 -12.72 6.53
CA ALA A 31 0.69 -13.94 5.93
C ALA A 31 -0.19 -14.72 6.91
N LYS A 32 0.26 -14.90 8.17
CA LYS A 32 -0.53 -15.52 9.23
C LYS A 32 -1.88 -14.82 9.45
N ASN A 33 -1.88 -13.49 9.55
CA ASN A 33 -3.11 -12.70 9.70
C ASN A 33 -4.05 -12.88 8.49
N LEU A 34 -3.52 -13.02 7.27
CA LEU A 34 -4.32 -13.26 6.08
C LEU A 34 -4.88 -14.68 6.03
N VAL A 35 -4.16 -15.67 6.57
CA VAL A 35 -4.69 -17.03 6.78
C VAL A 35 -5.82 -17.02 7.80
N GLU A 36 -5.63 -16.37 8.96
CA GLU A 36 -6.66 -16.25 10.01
C GLU A 36 -7.94 -15.56 9.50
N LYS A 37 -7.80 -14.63 8.54
CA LYS A 37 -8.92 -13.94 7.88
C LYS A 37 -9.50 -14.71 6.69
N GLY A 38 -9.01 -15.92 6.39
CA GLY A 38 -9.51 -16.74 5.29
C GLY A 38 -9.21 -16.18 3.89
N VAL A 39 -8.17 -15.34 3.75
CA VAL A 39 -7.70 -14.83 2.45
C VAL A 39 -6.72 -15.82 1.83
N LEU A 40 -5.78 -16.31 2.64
CA LEU A 40 -4.79 -17.32 2.27
C LEU A 40 -5.11 -18.64 2.97
N THR A 41 -4.49 -19.73 2.52
CA THR A 41 -4.41 -21.01 3.25
C THR A 41 -2.98 -21.29 3.67
N THR A 42 -2.76 -22.41 4.37
CA THR A 42 -1.42 -22.90 4.71
C THR A 42 -1.27 -24.29 4.12
N GLU A 43 -0.24 -24.46 3.29
CA GLU A 43 0.09 -25.73 2.66
C GLU A 43 1.55 -26.06 2.90
N LYS A 44 1.83 -27.30 3.34
CA LYS A 44 3.19 -27.83 3.40
C LYS A 44 3.53 -28.42 2.04
N GLN A 45 4.46 -27.79 1.32
CA GLN A 45 4.97 -28.29 0.06
C GLN A 45 6.30 -29.01 0.29
N ASN A 46 6.38 -30.25 -0.17
CA ASN A 46 7.61 -31.05 -0.08
C ASN A 46 8.35 -30.90 -1.41
N PHE A 47 9.48 -30.21 -1.39
CA PHE A 47 10.41 -30.12 -2.53
C PHE A 47 11.44 -31.23 -2.43
N LEU A 48 12.15 -31.51 -3.53
CA LEU A 48 13.15 -32.60 -3.61
C LEU A 48 14.18 -32.57 -2.47
N LEU A 49 14.56 -31.37 -2.00
CA LEU A 49 15.64 -31.18 -1.01
C LEU A 49 15.18 -30.57 0.32
N PHE A 50 13.93 -30.10 0.43
CA PHE A 50 13.43 -29.45 1.64
C PHE A 50 11.90 -29.36 1.63
N ASP A 51 11.32 -29.19 2.81
CA ASP A 51 9.91 -28.84 2.94
C ASP A 51 9.77 -27.34 3.17
N MET A 52 8.73 -26.73 2.60
CA MET A 52 8.41 -25.33 2.80
C MET A 52 6.92 -25.15 3.06
N THR A 53 6.59 -24.35 4.08
CA THR A 53 5.24 -23.88 4.30
C THR A 53 4.94 -22.73 3.34
N THR A 54 3.89 -22.87 2.55
CA THR A 54 3.44 -21.88 1.56
C THR A 54 2.05 -21.38 1.91
N HIS A 55 1.73 -20.19 1.39
CA HIS A 55 0.47 -19.52 1.66
C HIS A 55 -0.27 -19.12 0.37
N PRO A 56 -0.82 -20.09 -0.38
CA PRO A 56 -1.53 -19.78 -1.61
C PRO A 56 -2.82 -19.00 -1.34
N LEU A 57 -3.20 -18.18 -2.33
CA LEU A 57 -4.42 -17.38 -2.30
C LEU A 57 -5.63 -18.28 -2.58
N THR A 58 -6.54 -18.38 -1.61
CA THR A 58 -7.78 -19.15 -1.76
C THR A 58 -8.97 -18.25 -2.08
N ASN A 59 -9.03 -17.07 -1.46
CA ASN A 59 -10.10 -16.11 -1.71
C ASN A 59 -9.73 -15.19 -2.89
N ASN A 60 -9.93 -15.67 -4.12
CA ASN A 60 -9.70 -14.85 -5.31
C ASN A 60 -10.64 -13.63 -5.38
N ASN A 61 -11.86 -13.78 -4.87
CA ASN A 61 -12.88 -12.72 -4.90
C ASN A 61 -12.45 -11.45 -4.16
N ILE A 62 -11.81 -11.59 -2.99
CA ILE A 62 -11.34 -10.42 -2.22
C ILE A 62 -10.19 -9.69 -2.93
N LYS A 63 -9.26 -10.44 -3.56
CA LYS A 63 -8.18 -9.84 -4.36
C LYS A 63 -8.73 -9.07 -5.55
N GLN A 64 -9.65 -9.67 -6.31
CA GLN A 64 -10.26 -8.99 -7.46
C GLN A 64 -11.06 -7.76 -7.03
N ARG A 65 -11.79 -7.83 -5.92
CA ARG A 65 -12.50 -6.67 -5.36
C ARG A 65 -11.55 -5.55 -4.95
N LEU A 66 -10.39 -5.88 -4.38
CA LEU A 66 -9.36 -4.90 -4.01
C LEU A 66 -8.81 -4.19 -5.25
N ILE A 67 -8.40 -4.95 -6.26
CA ILE A 67 -7.88 -4.42 -7.54
C ILE A 67 -8.93 -3.51 -8.19
N LYS A 68 -10.16 -3.99 -8.34
CA LYS A 68 -11.26 -3.21 -8.91
C LYS A 68 -11.55 -1.93 -8.12
N LYS A 69 -11.50 -1.98 -6.79
CA LYS A 69 -11.70 -0.79 -5.94
C LYS A 69 -10.64 0.28 -6.20
N VAL A 70 -9.37 -0.12 -6.38
CA VAL A 70 -8.28 0.82 -6.71
C VAL A 70 -8.45 1.39 -8.11
N GLN A 71 -8.74 0.54 -9.11
CA GLN A 71 -9.00 0.97 -10.49
C GLN A 71 -10.17 1.97 -10.57
N GLU A 72 -11.32 1.63 -10.00
CA GLU A 72 -12.51 2.50 -10.01
C GLU A 72 -12.23 3.86 -9.36
N ALA A 73 -11.40 3.92 -8.32
CA ALA A 73 -11.07 5.16 -7.61
C ALA A 73 -10.39 6.20 -8.50
N VAL A 74 -9.57 5.74 -9.45
CA VAL A 74 -8.85 6.58 -10.41
C VAL A 74 -9.46 6.56 -11.80
N LEU A 75 -10.59 5.87 -12.00
CA LEU A 75 -11.35 5.79 -13.25
C LEU A 75 -12.77 6.34 -13.04
N ASP A 76 -13.77 5.47 -12.97
CA ASP A 76 -15.19 5.84 -13.00
C ASP A 76 -15.64 6.65 -11.78
N LYS A 77 -15.01 6.43 -10.62
CA LYS A 77 -15.32 7.13 -9.37
C LYS A 77 -14.34 8.24 -9.05
N TRP A 78 -13.52 8.63 -10.02
CA TRP A 78 -12.57 9.72 -9.84
C TRP A 78 -13.29 11.03 -9.50
N VAL A 79 -12.74 11.74 -8.51
CA VAL A 79 -13.15 13.08 -8.14
C VAL A 79 -11.90 13.96 -8.14
N ASN A 80 -11.97 15.13 -8.77
CA ASN A 80 -10.83 16.05 -8.88
C ASN A 80 -10.35 16.60 -7.52
N ASP A 81 -11.17 16.47 -6.47
CA ASP A 81 -10.82 16.83 -5.10
C ASP A 81 -10.46 15.55 -4.31
N PRO A 82 -9.18 15.33 -3.97
CA PRO A 82 -8.70 14.16 -3.24
C PRO A 82 -9.37 13.98 -1.86
N HIS A 83 -9.83 15.06 -1.22
CA HIS A 83 -10.46 15.01 0.10
C HIS A 83 -11.86 14.41 0.08
N ARG A 84 -12.46 14.30 -1.12
CA ARG A 84 -13.74 13.61 -1.32
C ARG A 84 -13.58 12.10 -1.49
N MET A 85 -12.35 11.61 -1.65
CA MET A 85 -12.06 10.17 -1.65
C MET A 85 -12.06 9.62 -0.22
N ASP A 86 -12.44 8.35 -0.06
CA ASP A 86 -12.23 7.62 1.19
C ASP A 86 -10.75 7.68 1.61
N LYS A 87 -10.46 8.24 2.79
CA LYS A 87 -9.08 8.45 3.29
C LYS A 87 -8.26 7.17 3.28
N ARG A 88 -8.89 6.02 3.55
CA ARG A 88 -8.21 4.71 3.51
C ARG A 88 -7.84 4.31 2.08
N LEU A 89 -8.68 4.62 1.11
CA LEU A 89 -8.41 4.34 -0.30
C LEU A 89 -7.34 5.28 -0.86
N LEU A 90 -7.39 6.57 -0.50
CA LEU A 90 -6.35 7.53 -0.87
C LEU A 90 -4.97 7.10 -0.33
N ALA A 91 -4.89 6.76 0.96
CA ALA A 91 -3.66 6.25 1.57
C ALA A 91 -3.18 4.95 0.91
N LEU A 92 -4.10 4.06 0.53
CA LEU A 92 -3.77 2.83 -0.19
C LEU A 92 -3.13 3.13 -1.55
N VAL A 93 -3.63 4.11 -2.31
CA VAL A 93 -3.04 4.50 -3.60
C VAL A 93 -1.62 5.03 -3.41
N TYR A 94 -1.40 5.97 -2.48
CA TYR A 94 -0.05 6.50 -2.20
C TYR A 94 0.93 5.42 -1.75
N LEU A 95 0.55 4.58 -0.78
CA LEU A 95 1.43 3.53 -0.26
C LEU A 95 1.69 2.42 -1.29
N ALA A 96 0.70 2.06 -2.10
CA ALA A 96 0.88 1.09 -3.18
C ALA A 96 1.82 1.63 -4.27
N HIS A 97 1.76 2.93 -4.55
CA HIS A 97 2.72 3.58 -5.45
C HIS A 97 4.12 3.60 -4.85
N ALA A 98 4.28 4.07 -3.60
CA ALA A 98 5.57 4.13 -2.91
C ALA A 98 6.21 2.74 -2.70
N SER A 99 5.40 1.68 -2.66
CA SER A 99 5.86 0.29 -2.55
C SER A 99 6.06 -0.40 -3.90
N ASP A 100 5.90 0.31 -5.02
CA ASP A 100 6.04 -0.21 -6.39
C ASP A 100 5.14 -1.43 -6.71
N VAL A 101 3.91 -1.42 -6.18
CA VAL A 101 2.93 -2.50 -6.41
C VAL A 101 1.63 -2.03 -7.06
N LEU A 102 1.42 -0.72 -7.18
CA LEU A 102 0.22 -0.14 -7.80
C LEU A 102 0.10 -0.53 -9.28
N GLU A 103 1.22 -0.66 -9.99
CA GLU A 103 1.26 -1.06 -11.39
C GLU A 103 0.57 -2.42 -11.65
N ASN A 104 0.65 -3.34 -10.69
CA ASN A 104 -0.04 -4.63 -10.77
C ASN A 104 -1.56 -4.51 -10.84
N ALA A 105 -2.13 -3.42 -10.33
CA ALA A 105 -3.56 -3.13 -10.44
C ALA A 105 -3.91 -2.51 -11.80
N PHE A 106 -2.97 -1.88 -12.50
CA PHE A 106 -3.24 -1.21 -13.78
C PHE A 106 -2.86 -2.04 -15.00
N ALA A 107 -1.92 -2.98 -14.87
CA ALA A 107 -1.51 -3.88 -15.95
C ALA A 107 -2.67 -4.59 -16.69
N PRO A 108 -3.80 -4.96 -16.04
CA PRO A 108 -4.94 -5.56 -16.74
C PRO A 108 -5.89 -4.57 -17.44
N LEU A 109 -5.66 -3.25 -17.34
CA LEU A 109 -6.51 -2.22 -17.96
C LEU A 109 -6.27 -2.13 -19.48
N LEU A 110 -7.23 -1.55 -20.18
CA LEU A 110 -7.04 -1.13 -21.58
C LEU A 110 -6.08 0.08 -21.65
N ASP A 111 -5.34 0.22 -22.74
CA ASP A 111 -4.33 1.28 -22.93
C ASP A 111 -4.85 2.68 -22.56
N GLU A 112 -6.04 3.07 -23.03
CA GLU A 112 -6.63 4.38 -22.70
C GLU A 112 -6.95 4.55 -21.20
N GLN A 113 -7.42 3.48 -20.55
CA GLN A 113 -7.70 3.50 -19.12
C GLN A 113 -6.40 3.52 -18.30
N TYR A 114 -5.38 2.80 -18.77
CA TYR A 114 -4.06 2.79 -18.17
C TYR A 114 -3.43 4.19 -18.18
N ASP A 115 -3.43 4.85 -19.33
CA ASP A 115 -2.91 6.21 -19.49
C ASP A 115 -3.66 7.22 -18.61
N LEU A 116 -5.00 7.11 -18.56
CA LEU A 116 -5.84 7.97 -17.73
C LEU A 116 -5.60 7.75 -16.23
N ALA A 117 -5.53 6.49 -15.79
CA ALA A 117 -5.26 6.13 -14.40
C ALA A 117 -3.87 6.64 -13.96
N THR A 118 -2.84 6.41 -14.79
CA THR A 118 -1.47 6.87 -14.54
C THR A 118 -1.40 8.39 -14.47
N LYS A 119 -2.09 9.09 -15.37
CA LYS A 119 -2.20 10.56 -15.34
C LYS A 119 -2.82 11.06 -14.03
N ARG A 120 -3.90 10.44 -13.56
CA ARG A 120 -4.58 10.83 -12.31
C ARG A 120 -3.76 10.50 -11.07
N VAL A 121 -3.05 9.38 -11.05
CA VAL A 121 -2.10 9.08 -9.98
C VAL A 121 -0.97 10.11 -9.96
N ARG A 122 -0.42 10.49 -11.11
CA ARG A 122 0.56 11.58 -11.18
C ARG A 122 0.01 12.90 -10.63
N GLN A 123 -1.23 13.25 -10.99
CA GLN A 123 -1.91 14.43 -10.40
C GLN A 123 -2.01 14.37 -8.87
N LEU A 124 -2.21 13.19 -8.27
CA LEU A 124 -2.18 13.03 -6.80
C LEU A 124 -0.77 13.18 -6.22
N LEU A 125 0.25 12.73 -6.94
CA LEU A 125 1.65 12.80 -6.50
C LEU A 125 2.22 14.22 -6.61
N ASP A 126 1.69 15.02 -7.55
CA ASP A 126 2.07 16.43 -7.74
C ASP A 126 1.46 17.37 -6.67
N LEU A 127 0.60 16.86 -5.78
CA LEU A 127 0.04 17.64 -4.68
C LEU A 127 1.09 17.95 -3.63
N ASP A 128 1.04 19.17 -3.07
CA ASP A 128 1.90 19.56 -1.94
C ASP A 128 1.30 19.10 -0.61
N PRO A 129 1.90 18.12 0.10
CA PRO A 129 1.37 17.62 1.37
C PRO A 129 1.25 18.70 2.45
N GLU A 130 2.08 19.75 2.42
CA GLU A 130 2.04 20.86 3.39
C GLU A 130 0.81 21.74 3.18
N VAL A 131 0.34 21.88 1.94
CA VAL A 131 -0.90 22.60 1.61
C VAL A 131 -2.11 21.71 1.87
N GLU A 132 -2.04 20.45 1.45
CA GLU A 132 -3.17 19.52 1.57
C GLU A 132 -3.50 19.16 3.02
N CYS A 133 -2.52 19.17 3.94
CA CYS A 133 -2.75 18.90 5.36
C CYS A 133 -3.54 20.02 6.06
N MET A 134 -3.43 21.28 5.59
CA MET A 134 -4.12 22.44 6.18
C MET A 134 -5.63 22.49 5.89
N LYS A 135 -6.13 21.66 4.97
CA LYS A 135 -7.56 21.60 4.63
C LYS A 135 -8.36 20.98 5.78
N ALA A 136 -9.63 21.37 5.89
CA ALA A 136 -10.50 20.89 6.96
C ALA A 136 -10.76 19.38 6.88
N ASN A 137 -10.89 18.71 8.04
CA ASN A 137 -11.20 17.29 8.15
C ASN A 137 -10.20 16.35 7.44
N THR A 138 -8.91 16.70 7.46
CA THR A 138 -7.82 15.85 6.96
C THR A 138 -7.19 15.05 8.09
N ASN A 139 -6.23 14.17 7.75
CA ASN A 139 -5.36 13.54 8.74
C ASN A 139 -3.93 14.02 8.46
N GLU A 140 -3.39 14.87 9.33
CA GLU A 140 -2.05 15.44 9.16
C GLU A 140 -0.97 14.35 9.10
N VAL A 141 -1.12 13.27 9.88
CA VAL A 141 -0.16 12.16 9.88
C VAL A 141 -0.17 11.41 8.54
N LEU A 142 -1.32 11.28 7.88
CA LEU A 142 -1.40 10.71 6.53
C LEU A 142 -0.54 11.52 5.56
N TRP A 143 -0.70 12.85 5.55
CA TRP A 143 0.07 13.72 4.66
C TRP A 143 1.55 13.78 5.03
N ALA A 144 1.89 13.69 6.32
CA ALA A 144 3.29 13.56 6.75
C ALA A 144 3.93 12.24 6.30
N VAL A 145 3.16 11.14 6.24
CA VAL A 145 3.62 9.87 5.66
C VAL A 145 3.77 9.99 4.15
N VAL A 146 2.82 10.62 3.44
CA VAL A 146 2.95 10.90 2.00
C VAL A 146 4.22 11.71 1.72
N ALA A 147 4.43 12.80 2.47
CA ALA A 147 5.62 13.63 2.36
C ALA A 147 6.93 12.86 2.58
N ALA A 148 6.93 11.84 3.45
CA ALA A 148 8.10 11.01 3.71
C ALA A 148 8.43 10.02 2.57
N PHE A 149 7.49 9.76 1.66
CA PHE A 149 7.69 8.87 0.50
C PHE A 149 7.77 9.63 -0.83
N THR A 150 7.41 10.92 -0.87
CA THR A 150 7.48 11.77 -2.08
C THR A 150 8.67 12.73 -2.09
N LYS A 151 9.30 13.00 -0.94
CA LYS A 151 10.53 13.79 -0.81
C LYS A 151 11.75 12.87 -0.79
#